data_AF-A0A3B0C2R2-F1
#
_entry.id   AF-A0A3B0C2R2-F1
#
_cell.length_a   1.000
_cell.length_b   1.000
_cell.length_c   1.000
_cell.angle_alpha   90.00
_cell.angle_beta   90.00
_cell.angle_gamma   90.00
#
_symmetry.space_group_name_H-M   'P 1'
#
loop_
_entity.id
_entity.type
_entity.pdbx_description
1 polymer ?
#
loop_
_entity_poly.entity_id
_entity_poly.type
_entity_poly.pdbx_seq_one_letter_code
_entity_poly.pdbx_strand_id
1 'polypeptide(L)'
;MLRLKRIKAVAVALATMAGLAVAVTPAQAADTCTAGGGGKYVCDYGVTDHKLPNGEKEQFLVGLDYAVWTRWTVSKQWTGWVSMGMPDPLGNARATSKISVSDAQGQGKFETHIVLKNSNGAIVGKTRPDLGANWWTWDWPKCC
;
A
#
# COMPACT_ATOMS: atom_id res chain seq x y z
N MET A 1 19.80 35.74 -7.39
CA MET A 1 18.87 34.69 -6.91
C MET A 1 19.69 33.60 -6.22
N LEU A 2 19.47 33.37 -4.92
CA LEU A 2 20.30 32.44 -4.13
C LEU A 2 19.60 31.06 -4.00
N ARG A 3 20.27 29.98 -4.39
CA ARG A 3 19.75 28.60 -4.22
C ARG A 3 19.84 28.17 -2.76
N LEU A 4 18.71 27.99 -2.08
CA LEU A 4 18.68 27.52 -0.69
C LEU A 4 18.70 25.99 -0.61
N LYS A 5 19.89 25.40 -0.41
CA LYS A 5 20.04 23.97 -0.05
C LYS A 5 19.54 23.75 1.38
N ARG A 6 18.71 22.73 1.63
CA ARG A 6 18.20 22.41 2.99
C ARG A 6 19.14 21.48 3.77
N ILE A 7 19.26 21.77 5.07
CA ILE A 7 20.31 21.38 6.03
C ILE A 7 19.59 21.16 7.39
N LYS A 8 19.96 20.24 8.29
CA LYS A 8 21.17 19.39 8.43
C LYS A 8 20.74 17.94 8.75
N ALA A 9 21.57 16.94 8.41
CA ALA A 9 21.45 15.63 9.08
C ALA A 9 21.99 15.77 10.51
N VAL A 10 21.21 15.38 11.52
CA VAL A 10 21.62 15.40 12.93
C VAL A 10 22.25 14.05 13.26
N ALA A 11 23.56 14.04 13.49
CA ALA A 11 24.25 12.89 14.05
C ALA A 11 23.92 12.80 15.55
N VAL A 12 23.33 11.68 15.98
CA VAL A 12 23.05 11.40 17.39
C VAL A 12 24.24 10.68 18.00
N ALA A 13 24.76 11.19 19.12
CA ALA A 13 25.87 10.57 19.84
C ALA A 13 25.43 9.28 20.53
N LEU A 14 26.22 8.22 20.38
CA LEU A 14 26.01 6.96 21.10
C LEU A 14 26.64 7.04 22.50
N ALA A 15 25.80 7.01 23.54
CA ALA A 15 26.24 6.76 24.91
C ALA A 15 26.18 5.26 25.22
N THR A 16 27.34 4.64 25.47
CA THR A 16 27.43 3.22 25.80
C THR A 16 27.10 2.97 27.28
N MET A 17 25.86 2.58 27.56
CA MET A 17 25.44 2.11 28.88
C MET A 17 25.65 0.59 28.97
N ALA A 18 26.43 0.13 29.95
CA ALA A 18 26.65 -1.30 30.19
C ALA A 18 25.47 -1.89 30.98
N GLY A 19 24.59 -2.59 30.27
CA GLY A 19 23.38 -3.23 30.78
C GLY A 19 22.51 -3.61 29.58
N LEU A 20 21.69 -4.66 29.70
CA LEU A 20 20.92 -5.28 28.59
C LEU A 20 20.02 -4.27 27.84
N ALA A 21 20.62 -3.53 26.91
CA ALA A 21 19.94 -2.53 26.12
C ALA A 21 19.24 -3.22 24.96
N VAL A 22 17.93 -3.43 25.10
CA VAL A 22 17.06 -3.65 23.94
C VAL A 22 17.19 -2.39 23.08
N ALA A 23 17.90 -2.50 21.95
CA ALA A 23 18.13 -1.37 21.07
C ALA A 23 16.79 -0.91 20.49
N VAL A 24 16.19 0.11 21.09
CA VAL A 24 14.99 0.74 20.53
C VAL A 24 15.44 1.51 19.29
N THR A 25 15.28 0.90 18.12
CA THR A 25 15.40 1.63 16.88
C THR A 25 14.30 2.69 16.88
N PRO A 26 14.62 3.99 16.74
CA PRO A 26 13.58 5.00 16.65
C PRO A 26 12.73 4.68 15.43
N ALA A 27 11.43 4.54 15.62
CA ALA A 27 10.49 4.35 14.51
C ALA A 27 10.57 5.60 13.62
N GLN A 28 11.29 5.47 12.50
CA GLN A 28 11.43 6.55 11.54
C GLN A 28 10.04 6.83 10.98
N ALA A 29 9.60 8.09 11.08
CA ALA A 29 8.36 8.52 10.45
C ALA A 29 8.54 8.35 8.94
N ALA A 30 7.75 7.48 8.33
CA ALA A 30 7.86 7.20 6.91
C ALA A 30 7.52 8.46 6.09
N ASP A 31 8.26 8.69 5.02
CA ASP A 31 8.07 9.88 4.20
C ASP A 31 6.64 9.93 3.61
N THR A 32 6.09 11.14 3.51
CA THR A 32 4.75 11.38 2.97
C THR A 32 4.83 11.82 1.51
N CYS A 33 4.25 11.02 0.62
CA CYS A 33 4.15 11.30 -0.80
C CYS A 33 2.70 11.65 -1.21
N THR A 34 2.52 12.19 -2.41
CA THR A 34 1.19 12.54 -2.96
C THR A 34 1.03 11.98 -4.37
N ALA A 35 -0.04 11.22 -4.59
CA ALA A 35 -0.44 10.66 -5.87
C ALA A 35 -1.50 11.54 -6.56
N GLY A 36 -1.87 11.17 -7.79
CA GLY A 36 -2.97 11.81 -8.52
C GLY A 36 -4.28 11.82 -7.70
N GLY A 37 -5.11 12.85 -7.90
CA GLY A 37 -6.34 13.03 -7.11
C GLY A 37 -6.11 13.40 -5.63
N GLY A 38 -4.89 13.82 -5.27
CA GLY A 38 -4.57 14.31 -3.92
C GLY A 38 -4.35 13.21 -2.87
N GLY A 39 -4.28 11.94 -3.27
CA GLY A 39 -4.08 10.81 -2.36
C GLY A 39 -2.72 10.87 -1.68
N LYS A 40 -2.69 11.03 -0.35
CA LYS A 40 -1.46 11.02 0.44
C LYS A 40 -1.12 9.59 0.86
N TYR A 41 0.14 9.20 0.70
CA TYR A 41 0.57 7.81 0.87
C TYR A 41 1.97 7.71 1.46
N VAL A 42 2.27 6.54 2.03
CA VAL A 42 3.59 6.20 2.59
C VAL A 42 4.57 5.98 1.43
N CYS A 43 5.58 6.86 1.29
CA CYS A 43 6.50 6.86 0.14
C CYS A 43 7.12 5.49 -0.13
N ASP A 44 7.57 4.80 0.92
CA ASP A 44 8.25 3.49 0.86
C ASP A 44 7.41 2.39 0.20
N TYR A 45 6.08 2.51 0.26
CA TYR A 45 5.15 1.54 -0.31
C TYR A 45 4.72 1.89 -1.73
N GLY A 46 4.93 3.14 -2.15
CA GLY A 46 4.72 3.59 -3.52
C GLY A 46 3.25 3.60 -3.96
N VAL A 47 3.08 3.79 -5.28
CA VAL A 47 1.83 3.51 -6.00
C VAL A 47 2.07 2.26 -6.86
N THR A 48 1.07 1.40 -6.94
CA THR A 48 1.03 0.24 -7.82
C THR A 48 0.01 0.50 -8.92
N ASP A 49 0.49 0.74 -10.13
CA ASP A 49 -0.33 0.85 -11.34
C ASP A 49 -0.78 -0.53 -11.82
N HIS A 50 -2.03 -0.61 -12.27
CA HIS A 50 -2.68 -1.78 -12.82
C HIS A 50 -3.43 -1.41 -14.11
N LYS A 51 -3.39 -2.28 -15.13
CA LYS A 51 -4.02 -2.06 -16.45
C LYS A 51 -5.20 -3.01 -16.60
N LEU A 52 -6.41 -2.47 -16.71
CA LEU A 52 -7.62 -3.27 -16.87
C LEU A 52 -7.80 -3.70 -18.34
N PRO A 53 -8.43 -4.86 -18.61
CA PRO A 53 -8.57 -5.39 -19.97
C PRO A 53 -9.50 -4.55 -20.86
N ASN A 54 -10.34 -3.69 -20.27
CA ASN A 54 -11.14 -2.70 -20.99
C ASN A 54 -10.35 -1.43 -21.38
N GLY A 55 -9.04 -1.36 -21.11
CA GLY A 55 -8.18 -0.23 -21.41
C GLY A 55 -8.23 0.91 -20.37
N GLU A 56 -9.04 0.78 -19.32
CA GLU A 56 -9.00 1.66 -18.15
C GLU A 56 -7.77 1.33 -17.28
N LYS A 57 -7.44 2.23 -16.36
CA LYS A 57 -6.33 2.10 -15.43
C LYS A 57 -6.86 1.99 -14.01
N GLU A 58 -6.15 1.28 -13.17
CA GLU A 58 -6.39 1.19 -11.74
C GLU A 58 -5.08 1.48 -11.00
N GLN A 59 -5.17 2.06 -9.81
CA GLN A 59 -4.03 2.41 -8.98
C GLN A 59 -4.32 2.03 -7.54
N PHE A 60 -3.36 1.36 -6.91
CA PHE A 60 -3.39 1.02 -5.50
C PHE A 60 -2.28 1.73 -4.74
N LEU A 61 -2.54 2.14 -3.50
CA LEU A 61 -1.53 2.65 -2.58
C LEU A 61 -1.86 2.32 -1.12
N VAL A 62 -0.88 2.51 -0.25
CA VAL A 62 -1.06 2.47 1.20
C VAL A 62 -1.15 3.90 1.74
N GLY A 63 -2.28 4.26 2.32
CA GLY A 63 -2.51 5.59 2.88
C GLY A 63 -1.66 5.86 4.12
N LEU A 64 -1.64 7.12 4.58
CA LEU A 64 -0.97 7.50 5.85
C LEU A 64 -1.67 6.90 7.09
N ASP A 65 -2.89 6.38 6.91
CA ASP A 65 -3.63 5.57 7.88
C ASP A 65 -3.17 4.09 7.89
N TYR A 66 -2.26 3.70 7.00
CA TYR A 66 -1.84 2.32 6.72
C TYR A 66 -2.95 1.38 6.22
N ALA A 67 -4.09 1.94 5.79
CA ALA A 67 -5.10 1.21 5.03
C ALA A 67 -4.72 1.16 3.55
N VAL A 68 -5.30 0.21 2.83
CA VAL A 68 -5.16 0.15 1.36
C VAL A 68 -6.24 1.00 0.71
N TRP A 69 -5.86 1.72 -0.34
CA TRP A 69 -6.77 2.54 -1.14
C TRP A 69 -6.62 2.21 -2.62
N THR A 70 -7.74 2.22 -3.35
CA THR A 70 -7.77 2.08 -4.82
C THR A 70 -8.45 3.29 -5.47
N ARG A 71 -8.07 3.59 -6.71
CA ARG A 71 -8.86 4.40 -7.63
C ARG A 71 -8.69 3.85 -9.05
N TRP A 72 -9.65 4.12 -9.92
CA TRP A 72 -9.60 3.67 -11.30
C TRP A 72 -10.07 4.76 -12.26
N THR A 73 -9.96 4.52 -13.56
CA THR A 73 -10.57 5.38 -14.57
C THR A 73 -11.90 4.82 -15.06
N VAL A 74 -12.85 5.71 -15.32
CA VAL A 74 -14.15 5.44 -15.95
C VAL A 74 -14.31 6.43 -17.10
N SER A 75 -14.49 5.93 -18.31
CA SER A 75 -14.41 6.73 -19.54
C SER A 75 -13.11 7.56 -19.60
N LYS A 76 -11.99 6.96 -19.19
CA LYS A 76 -10.65 7.57 -19.08
C LYS A 76 -10.52 8.71 -18.03
N GLN A 77 -11.55 8.98 -17.22
CA GLN A 77 -11.50 9.96 -16.13
C GLN A 77 -11.26 9.26 -14.79
N TRP A 78 -10.33 9.77 -13.98
CA TRP A 78 -10.02 9.18 -12.67
C TRP A 78 -11.15 9.40 -11.65
N THR A 79 -11.50 8.34 -10.92
CA THR A 79 -12.30 8.44 -9.70
C THR A 79 -11.52 9.12 -8.57
N GLY A 80 -12.24 9.47 -7.50
CA GLY A 80 -11.62 9.67 -6.19
C GLY A 80 -11.01 8.38 -5.65
N TRP A 81 -10.22 8.51 -4.59
CA TRP A 81 -9.68 7.37 -3.84
C TRP A 81 -10.77 6.72 -2.97
N VAL A 82 -10.86 5.39 -3.03
CA VAL A 82 -11.81 4.56 -2.29
C VAL A 82 -11.01 3.65 -1.36
N SER A 83 -11.38 3.61 -0.07
CA SER A 83 -10.71 2.76 0.91
C SER A 83 -11.09 1.29 0.68
N MET A 84 -10.08 0.42 0.73
CA MET A 84 -10.22 -1.04 0.79
C MET A 84 -10.09 -1.56 2.23
N GLY A 85 -9.91 -0.67 3.21
CA GLY A 85 -9.76 -0.99 4.63
C GLY A 85 -8.36 -1.42 5.04
N MET A 86 -8.24 -1.80 6.32
CA MET A 86 -7.02 -2.36 6.89
C MET A 86 -6.74 -3.75 6.31
N PRO A 87 -5.50 -4.06 5.90
CA PRO A 87 -5.14 -5.36 5.31
C PRO A 87 -5.01 -6.42 6.41
N ASP A 88 -6.15 -6.90 6.87
CA ASP A 88 -6.28 -7.96 7.85
C ASP A 88 -7.68 -8.59 7.74
N PRO A 89 -7.80 -9.92 7.54
CA PRO A 89 -9.08 -10.60 7.62
C PRO A 89 -9.75 -10.44 9.00
N LEU A 90 -8.97 -10.17 10.05
CA LEU A 90 -9.46 -9.87 11.41
C LEU A 90 -9.63 -8.37 11.68
N GLY A 91 -9.31 -7.49 10.72
CA GLY A 91 -9.57 -6.05 10.77
C GLY A 91 -8.60 -5.18 11.59
N ASN A 92 -7.54 -5.74 12.17
CA ASN A 92 -6.71 -5.08 13.19
C ASN A 92 -5.26 -4.77 12.76
N ALA A 93 -4.77 -5.36 11.67
CA ALA A 93 -3.39 -5.18 11.21
C ALA A 93 -3.22 -4.08 10.13
N ARG A 94 -2.11 -3.35 10.22
CA ARG A 94 -1.71 -2.28 9.28
C ARG A 94 -0.93 -2.84 8.09
N ALA A 95 -0.95 -2.16 6.94
CA ALA A 95 0.01 -2.44 5.87
C ALA A 95 1.46 -2.20 6.35
N THR A 96 2.39 -3.08 5.97
CA THR A 96 3.84 -2.92 6.23
C THR A 96 4.72 -3.10 4.99
N SER A 97 4.11 -3.26 3.81
CA SER A 97 4.81 -3.36 2.53
C SER A 97 4.07 -2.64 1.41
N LYS A 98 4.76 -2.46 0.27
CA LYS A 98 4.13 -2.22 -1.02
C LYS A 98 3.08 -3.31 -1.33
N ILE A 99 2.07 -2.90 -2.10
CA ILE A 99 1.02 -3.76 -2.68
C ILE A 99 1.53 -4.37 -3.98
N SER A 100 1.49 -5.69 -4.09
CA SER A 100 1.63 -6.41 -5.36
C SER A 100 0.25 -6.67 -5.96
N VAL A 101 0.14 -6.60 -7.28
CA VAL A 101 -1.07 -6.93 -8.05
C VAL A 101 -0.74 -8.02 -9.06
N SER A 102 -1.65 -8.96 -9.25
CA SER A 102 -1.55 -10.04 -10.24
C SER A 102 -2.94 -10.46 -10.70
N ASP A 103 -3.08 -10.79 -11.98
CA ASP A 103 -4.36 -11.21 -12.57
C ASP A 103 -4.35 -12.69 -12.95
N ALA A 104 -5.51 -13.32 -12.85
CA ALA A 104 -5.80 -14.65 -13.36
C ALA A 104 -6.92 -14.58 -14.41
N GLN A 105 -6.75 -15.33 -15.49
CA GLN A 105 -7.77 -15.48 -16.53
C GLN A 105 -8.24 -16.93 -16.57
N GLY A 106 -9.51 -17.16 -16.25
CA GLY A 106 -10.09 -18.50 -16.16
C GLY A 106 -11.58 -18.47 -16.44
N GLN A 107 -12.08 -19.42 -17.23
CA GLN A 107 -13.51 -19.57 -17.55
C GLN A 107 -14.19 -18.29 -18.08
N GLY A 108 -13.43 -17.43 -18.78
CA GLY A 108 -13.92 -16.16 -19.34
C GLY A 108 -13.97 -14.97 -18.36
N LYS A 109 -13.50 -15.14 -17.12
CA LYS A 109 -13.44 -14.08 -16.10
C LYS A 109 -12.05 -13.45 -16.04
N PHE A 110 -12.00 -12.18 -15.66
CA PHE A 110 -10.77 -11.46 -15.34
C PHE A 110 -10.68 -11.20 -13.83
N GLU A 111 -9.99 -12.10 -13.13
CA GLU A 111 -9.82 -12.04 -11.68
C GLU A 111 -8.56 -11.25 -11.33
N THR A 112 -8.68 -10.22 -10.48
CA THR A 112 -7.54 -9.43 -9.99
C THR A 112 -7.30 -9.75 -8.52
N HIS A 113 -6.06 -10.08 -8.18
CA HIS A 113 -5.58 -10.25 -6.81
C HIS A 113 -4.67 -9.09 -6.42
N ILE A 114 -4.83 -8.58 -5.19
CA ILE A 114 -3.81 -7.76 -4.53
C ILE A 114 -3.28 -8.49 -3.29
N VAL A 115 -1.97 -8.42 -3.05
CA VAL A 115 -1.32 -9.02 -1.87
C VAL A 115 -0.30 -8.06 -1.25
N LEU A 116 -0.15 -8.11 0.08
CA LEU A 116 0.85 -7.36 0.83
C LEU A 116 1.15 -8.03 2.18
N LYS A 117 2.21 -7.58 2.87
CA LYS A 117 2.54 -7.99 4.24
C LYS A 117 1.97 -7.03 5.28
N ASN A 118 1.26 -7.55 6.28
CA ASN A 118 0.67 -6.74 7.35
C ASN A 118 1.51 -6.72 8.64
N SER A 119 1.11 -5.90 9.62
CA SER A 119 1.83 -5.70 10.89
C SER A 119 1.89 -6.93 11.79
N ASN A 120 1.05 -7.94 11.55
CA ASN A 120 1.12 -9.23 12.24
C ASN A 120 2.14 -10.18 11.58
N GLY A 121 2.81 -9.73 10.52
CA GLY A 121 3.80 -10.50 9.75
C GLY A 121 3.20 -11.38 8.65
N ALA A 122 1.86 -11.47 8.56
CA ALA A 122 1.18 -12.30 7.59
C ALA A 122 1.17 -11.68 6.19
N ILE A 123 1.17 -12.53 5.16
CA ILE A 123 0.75 -12.15 3.81
C ILE A 123 -0.77 -12.25 3.76
N VAL A 124 -1.40 -11.19 3.29
CA VAL A 124 -2.86 -11.04 3.18
C VAL A 124 -3.21 -10.50 1.80
N GLY A 125 -4.44 -10.75 1.35
CA GLY A 125 -4.87 -10.29 0.04
C GLY A 125 -6.36 -10.02 -0.07
N LYS A 126 -6.72 -9.43 -1.22
CA LYS A 126 -8.09 -9.20 -1.67
C LYS A 126 -8.20 -9.64 -3.12
N THR A 127 -9.32 -10.27 -3.43
CA THR A 127 -9.69 -10.70 -4.79
C THR A 127 -10.86 -9.87 -5.31
N ARG A 128 -10.79 -9.45 -6.56
CA ARG A 128 -11.95 -9.06 -7.37
C ARG A 128 -12.19 -10.17 -8.41
N PRO A 129 -13.29 -10.93 -8.34
CA PRO A 129 -13.48 -12.15 -9.13
C PRO A 129 -13.81 -11.91 -10.61
N ASP A 130 -14.19 -10.69 -10.99
CA ASP A 130 -14.38 -10.29 -12.38
C ASP A 130 -14.34 -8.76 -12.52
N LEU A 131 -14.15 -8.25 -13.74
CA LEU A 131 -14.16 -6.81 -14.00
C LEU A 131 -15.55 -6.20 -13.69
N GLY A 132 -15.57 -5.21 -12.79
CA GLY A 132 -16.80 -4.57 -12.33
C GLY A 132 -17.51 -5.30 -11.18
N ALA A 133 -17.05 -6.48 -10.77
CA ALA A 133 -17.49 -7.11 -9.53
C ALA A 133 -16.93 -6.38 -8.30
N ASN A 134 -17.62 -6.52 -7.16
CA ASN A 134 -17.12 -6.05 -5.87
C ASN A 134 -15.89 -6.87 -5.43
N TRP A 135 -14.95 -6.21 -4.77
CA TRP A 135 -13.85 -6.89 -4.06
C TRP A 135 -14.42 -7.74 -2.92
N TRP A 136 -13.92 -8.97 -2.79
CA TRP A 136 -14.14 -9.81 -1.61
C TRP A 136 -13.50 -9.18 -0.37
N THR A 137 -13.77 -9.74 0.82
CA THR A 137 -13.11 -9.35 2.08
C THR A 137 -11.59 -9.60 2.00
N TRP A 138 -10.85 -9.07 2.97
CA TRP A 138 -9.48 -9.52 3.17
C TRP A 138 -9.50 -11.00 3.54
N ASP A 139 -8.61 -11.78 2.93
CA ASP A 139 -8.40 -13.21 3.21
C ASP A 139 -6.89 -13.50 3.27
N TRP A 140 -6.52 -14.67 3.77
CA TRP A 140 -5.18 -15.22 3.63
C TRP A 140 -5.07 -15.88 2.24
N PRO A 141 -4.18 -15.42 1.35
CA PRO A 141 -4.03 -16.02 0.02
C PRO A 141 -3.73 -17.51 0.14
N LYS A 142 -4.55 -18.35 -0.49
CA LYS A 142 -4.50 -19.81 -0.32
C LYS A 142 -3.31 -20.49 -1.00
N CYS A 143 -2.43 -19.72 -1.64
CA CYS A 143 -1.21 -20.22 -2.25
C CYS A 143 -0.11 -19.15 -2.29
N CYS A 144 1.07 -19.59 -1.83
CA CYS A 144 2.39 -19.23 -2.33
C CYS A 144 3.04 -20.53 -2.79
#